data_AF-A0A316U4J5-F1
#
_entry.id   AF-A0A316U4J5-F1
#
_cell.length_a   1.000
_cell.length_b   1.000
_cell.length_c   1.000
_cell.angle_alpha   90.00
_cell.angle_beta   90.00
_cell.angle_gamma   90.00
#
_symmetry.space_group_name_H-M   'P 1'
#
loop_
_entity.id
_entity.type
_entity.pdbx_description
1 polymer ?
#
loop_
_entity_poly.entity_id
_entity_poly.type
_entity_poly.pdbx_seq_one_letter_code
_entity_poly.pdbx_strand_id
1 'polypeptide(L)'
;EQYANAQKFVVDEHGRRLTTAESGLKRNLTGRHMQMIAFGGAIGTGLFIGSGGALSTGGPASLLLDFIIMGVLLACTVLALGEMATTLPVAGSFAAYCSRFMDPAWGFAMGWNYWFGWFVTLPLELVAASIVIEYWDPNAVVPRGIWIFVFILAISVINVARVR
;
A
#
# COMPACT_ATOMS: atom_id res chain seq x y z
N GLU A 1 -7.40 -19.45 25.95
CA GLU A 1 -8.57 -18.89 25.23
C GLU A 1 -9.05 -17.57 25.83
N GLN A 2 -8.23 -16.52 25.84
CA GLN A 2 -8.73 -15.17 26.13
C GLN A 2 -7.69 -14.15 25.71
N TYR A 3 -7.42 -14.08 24.40
CA TYR A 3 -6.66 -12.96 23.86
C TYR A 3 -7.53 -11.71 23.96
N ALA A 4 -7.32 -11.02 25.07
CA ALA A 4 -7.73 -9.69 25.45
C ALA A 4 -8.02 -8.77 24.26
N ASN A 5 -9.30 -8.58 23.99
CA ASN A 5 -9.82 -7.42 23.29
C ASN A 5 -9.58 -6.19 24.18
N ALA A 6 -8.37 -5.63 24.15
CA ALA A 6 -8.09 -4.34 24.76
C ALA A 6 -8.71 -3.22 23.89
N GLN A 7 -10.04 -3.16 23.86
CA GLN A 7 -10.76 -1.95 23.47
C GLN A 7 -10.47 -0.91 24.56
N LYS A 8 -9.47 -0.04 24.34
CA LYS A 8 -9.24 1.12 25.19
C LYS A 8 -10.44 2.05 25.04
N PHE A 9 -11.28 2.11 26.07
CA PHE A 9 -12.36 3.07 26.19
C PHE A 9 -11.77 4.45 26.44
N VAL A 10 -12.06 5.42 25.58
CA VAL A 10 -11.77 6.83 25.86
C VAL A 10 -13.08 7.45 26.37
N VAL A 11 -13.02 8.08 27.54
CA VAL A 11 -14.18 8.73 28.16
C VAL A 11 -14.15 10.20 27.76
N ASP A 12 -15.21 10.66 27.09
CA ASP A 12 -15.44 12.08 26.76
C ASP A 12 -15.69 12.91 28.04
N GLU A 13 -15.53 14.23 28.01
CA GLU A 13 -15.79 15.15 29.15
C GLU A 13 -17.23 15.03 29.69
N HIS A 14 -18.14 14.48 28.89
CA HIS A 14 -19.54 14.20 29.24
C HIS A 14 -19.77 12.76 29.76
N GLY A 15 -18.72 12.02 30.12
CA GLY A 15 -18.84 10.68 30.72
C GLY A 15 -19.27 9.57 29.75
N ARG A 16 -19.30 9.84 28.44
CA ARG A 16 -19.65 8.85 27.41
C ARG A 16 -18.47 7.94 27.12
N ARG A 17 -18.67 6.62 27.25
CA ARG A 17 -17.69 5.60 26.88
C ARG A 17 -17.67 5.48 25.36
N LEU A 18 -16.74 6.18 24.70
CA LEU A 18 -16.52 6.02 23.28
C LEU A 18 -15.71 4.74 23.08
N THR A 19 -16.36 3.70 22.58
CA THR A 19 -15.65 2.56 22.00
C THR A 19 -14.96 3.06 20.74
N THR A 20 -13.64 2.83 20.60
CA THR A 20 -12.87 3.09 19.36
C THR A 20 -13.44 2.41 18.10
N ALA A 21 -14.49 1.59 18.26
CA ALA A 21 -15.27 0.94 17.20
C ALA A 21 -16.47 1.76 16.68
N GLU A 22 -16.80 2.94 17.22
CA GLU A 22 -17.91 3.77 16.69
C GLU A 22 -17.58 4.54 15.40
N SER A 23 -16.41 4.32 14.78
CA SER A 23 -16.28 4.56 13.34
C SER A 23 -16.62 3.26 12.62
N GLY A 24 -17.78 3.22 11.95
CA GLY A 24 -18.38 2.06 11.31
C GLY A 24 -17.58 1.47 10.13
N LEU A 25 -16.38 0.97 10.39
CA LEU A 25 -15.59 0.24 9.41
C LEU A 25 -16.01 -1.23 9.45
N LYS A 26 -16.80 -1.66 8.46
CA LYS A 26 -17.18 -3.08 8.32
C LYS A 26 -15.92 -3.92 8.06
N ARG A 27 -15.40 -4.58 9.09
CA ARG A 27 -14.30 -5.56 8.98
C ARG A 27 -14.80 -6.84 8.27
N ASN A 28 -14.96 -6.77 6.95
CA ASN A 28 -15.38 -7.89 6.10
C ASN A 28 -14.21 -8.63 5.41
N LEU A 29 -12.96 -8.21 5.64
CA LEU A 29 -11.79 -8.87 5.07
C LEU A 29 -11.29 -9.96 6.01
N THR A 30 -11.32 -11.21 5.53
CA THR A 30 -10.70 -12.35 6.21
C THR A 30 -9.17 -12.22 6.16
N GLY A 31 -8.47 -12.88 7.10
CA GLY A 31 -7.01 -12.85 7.13
C GLY A 31 -6.35 -13.31 5.82
N ARG A 32 -6.99 -14.28 5.13
CA ARG A 32 -6.53 -14.74 3.81
C ARG A 32 -6.63 -13.66 2.74
N HIS A 33 -7.71 -12.87 2.71
CA HIS A 33 -7.83 -11.76 1.77
C HIS A 33 -6.77 -10.69 2.01
N MET A 34 -6.49 -10.39 3.28
CA MET A 34 -5.46 -9.41 3.64
C MET A 34 -4.06 -9.86 3.22
N GLN A 35 -3.74 -11.15 3.41
CA GLN A 35 -2.48 -11.73 2.93
C GLN A 35 -2.37 -11.70 1.40
N MET A 36 -3.44 -12.03 0.68
CA MET A 36 -3.46 -11.96 -0.79
C MET A 36 -3.24 -10.53 -1.30
N ILE A 37 -3.84 -9.53 -0.65
CA ILE A 37 -3.61 -8.11 -0.98
C ILE A 37 -2.16 -7.73 -0.70
N ALA A 38 -1.59 -8.17 0.43
CA ALA A 38 -0.21 -7.91 0.77
C ALA A 38 0.77 -8.52 -0.24
N PHE A 39 0.56 -9.77 -0.65
CA PHE A 39 1.39 -10.41 -1.69
C PHE A 39 1.25 -9.73 -3.05
N GLY A 40 0.01 -9.37 -3.45
CA GLY A 40 -0.24 -8.66 -4.69
C GLY A 40 0.46 -7.30 -4.76
N GLY A 41 0.40 -6.54 -3.67
CA GLY A 41 1.09 -5.25 -3.57
C GLY A 41 2.61 -5.35 -3.45
N ALA A 42 3.13 -6.37 -2.75
CA ALA A 42 4.57 -6.51 -2.52
C ALA A 42 5.33 -7.02 -3.74
N ILE A 43 4.76 -7.94 -4.53
CA ILE A 43 5.40 -8.44 -5.76
C ILE A 43 5.35 -7.35 -6.83
N GLY A 44 4.15 -6.80 -7.08
CA GLY A 44 3.91 -5.59 -7.87
C GLY A 44 4.59 -5.51 -9.25
N THR A 45 4.52 -4.33 -9.85
CA THR A 45 5.24 -4.02 -11.10
C THR A 45 6.74 -3.85 -10.89
N GLY A 46 7.18 -3.49 -9.68
CA GLY A 46 8.58 -3.30 -9.34
C GLY A 46 9.44 -4.55 -9.59
N LEU A 47 8.95 -5.73 -9.22
CA LEU A 47 9.69 -6.98 -9.48
C LEU A 47 9.73 -7.32 -10.96
N PHE A 48 8.64 -7.14 -11.72
CA PHE A 48 8.60 -7.60 -13.11
C PHE A 48 9.21 -6.61 -14.12
N ILE A 49 9.12 -5.31 -13.85
CA ILE A 49 9.53 -4.25 -14.79
C ILE A 49 10.81 -3.58 -14.31
N GLY A 50 10.92 -3.32 -13.00
CA GLY A 50 12.09 -2.67 -12.42
C GLY A 50 13.32 -3.59 -12.38
N SER A 51 13.13 -4.87 -12.06
CA SER A 51 14.25 -5.81 -11.91
C SER A 51 15.01 -6.06 -13.21
N GLY A 52 14.34 -6.06 -14.37
CA GLY A 52 14.97 -6.27 -15.67
C GLY A 52 15.98 -5.17 -15.99
N GLY A 53 15.61 -3.91 -15.76
CA GLY A 53 16.51 -2.77 -15.91
C GLY A 53 17.68 -2.84 -14.92
N ALA A 54 17.39 -3.06 -13.64
CA ALA A 54 18.41 -3.18 -12.60
C ALA A 54 19.40 -4.34 -12.86
N LEU A 55 18.91 -5.47 -13.37
CA LEU A 55 19.74 -6.61 -13.74
C LEU A 55 20.65 -6.27 -14.92
N SER A 56 20.11 -5.61 -15.94
CA SER A 56 20.87 -5.23 -17.14
C SER A 56 21.98 -4.22 -16.83
N THR A 57 21.76 -3.30 -15.89
CA THR A 57 22.74 -2.24 -15.59
C THR A 57 23.70 -2.62 -14.46
N GLY A 58 23.21 -3.33 -13.44
CA GLY A 58 23.97 -3.65 -12.22
C GLY A 58 24.52 -5.08 -12.17
N GLY A 59 24.02 -6.00 -12.97
CA GLY A 59 24.36 -7.43 -12.91
C GLY A 59 23.65 -8.19 -11.77
N PRO A 60 23.72 -9.53 -11.76
CA PRO A 60 22.92 -10.38 -10.87
C PRO A 60 23.31 -10.26 -9.38
N ALA A 61 24.60 -10.03 -9.10
CA ALA A 61 25.08 -9.94 -7.72
C ALA A 61 24.59 -8.67 -7.01
N SER A 62 24.59 -7.53 -7.70
CA SER A 62 24.13 -6.27 -7.12
C SER A 62 22.63 -6.27 -6.89
N LEU A 63 21.86 -6.87 -7.80
CA LEU A 63 20.41 -7.01 -7.66
C LEU A 63 20.03 -7.86 -6.45
N LEU A 64 20.68 -9.01 -6.24
CA LEU A 64 20.44 -9.84 -5.05
C LEU A 64 20.79 -9.10 -3.75
N LEU A 65 21.90 -8.35 -3.75
CA LEU A 65 22.33 -7.59 -2.59
C LEU A 65 21.33 -6.48 -2.26
N ASP A 66 20.82 -5.77 -3.27
CA ASP A 66 19.78 -4.74 -3.11
C ASP A 66 18.50 -5.32 -2.48
N PHE A 67 18.01 -6.45 -3.00
CA PHE A 67 16.83 -7.13 -2.42
C PHE A 67 17.04 -7.56 -0.97
N ILE A 68 18.23 -8.04 -0.61
CA ILE A 68 18.54 -8.44 0.78
C ILE A 68 18.56 -7.22 1.70
N ILE A 69 19.25 -6.15 1.31
CA ILE A 69 19.35 -4.93 2.12
C ILE A 69 17.96 -4.31 2.32
N MET A 70 17.21 -4.12 1.24
CA MET A 70 15.88 -3.56 1.30
C MET A 70 14.92 -4.46 2.09
N GLY A 71 15.03 -5.78 1.94
CA GLY A 71 14.26 -6.75 2.72
C GLY A 71 14.49 -6.63 4.23
N VAL A 72 15.74 -6.49 4.66
CA VAL A 72 16.09 -6.31 6.08
C VAL A 72 15.55 -4.99 6.62
N LEU A 73 15.73 -3.88 5.88
CA LEU A 73 15.23 -2.57 6.29
C LEU A 73 13.70 -2.55 6.43
N LEU A 74 13.00 -3.14 5.47
CA LEU A 74 11.54 -3.26 5.52
C LEU A 74 11.08 -4.19 6.65
N ALA A 75 11.77 -5.30 6.90
CA ALA A 75 11.45 -6.20 8.00
C ALA A 75 11.54 -5.48 9.36
N CYS A 76 12.63 -4.73 9.59
CA CYS A 76 12.77 -3.91 10.80
C CYS A 76 11.61 -2.91 10.95
N THR A 77 11.23 -2.25 9.86
CA THR A 77 10.13 -1.26 9.85
C THR A 77 8.78 -1.91 10.17
N VAL A 78 8.46 -3.05 9.53
CA VAL A 78 7.18 -3.75 9.73
C VAL A 78 7.09 -4.37 11.12
N LEU A 79 8.19 -4.90 11.66
CA LEU A 79 8.24 -5.43 13.02
C LEU A 79 8.01 -4.34 14.06
N ALA A 80 8.71 -3.20 13.94
CA ALA A 80 8.49 -2.04 14.82
C ALA A 80 7.04 -1.52 14.73
N LEU A 81 6.47 -1.46 13.52
CA LEU A 81 5.08 -1.08 13.33
C LEU A 81 4.11 -2.12 13.93
N GLY A 82 4.46 -3.40 13.88
CA GLY A 82 3.70 -4.50 14.50
C GLY A 82 3.65 -4.40 16.02
N GLU A 83 4.77 -4.07 16.66
CA GLU A 83 4.80 -3.82 18.11
C GLU A 83 3.94 -2.60 18.49
N MET A 84 4.00 -1.51 17.71
CA MET A 84 3.11 -0.37 17.89
C MET A 84 1.63 -0.73 17.69
N ALA A 85 1.31 -1.55 16.69
CA ALA A 85 -0.06 -1.96 16.37
C ALA A 85 -0.69 -2.89 17.43
N THR A 86 0.13 -3.72 18.08
CA THR A 86 -0.32 -4.61 19.16
C THR A 86 -0.48 -3.88 20.50
N THR A 87 0.36 -2.89 20.78
CA THR A 87 0.30 -2.10 22.02
C THR A 87 -0.78 -1.02 22.02
N LEU A 88 -1.06 -0.41 20.87
CA LEU A 88 -2.07 0.65 20.70
C LEU A 88 -2.88 0.42 19.42
N PRO A 89 -3.91 -0.43 19.44
CA PRO A 89 -4.75 -0.65 18.26
C PRO A 89 -5.63 0.57 17.97
N VAL A 90 -5.10 1.53 17.20
CA VAL A 90 -5.84 2.72 16.75
C VAL A 90 -6.28 2.59 15.30
N ALA A 91 -7.52 2.98 15.02
CA ALA A 91 -8.06 3.09 13.66
C ALA A 91 -7.55 4.39 13.02
N GLY A 92 -6.33 4.36 12.44
CA GLY A 92 -5.73 5.57 11.86
C GLY A 92 -4.50 5.35 10.97
N SER A 93 -4.12 4.11 10.68
CA SER A 93 -2.92 3.77 9.89
C SER A 93 -1.60 4.28 10.52
N PHE A 94 -0.48 4.12 9.82
CA PHE A 94 0.86 4.55 10.26
C PHE A 94 0.95 6.07 10.54
N ALA A 95 0.17 6.89 9.83
CA ALA A 95 0.15 8.34 10.07
C ALA A 95 -0.33 8.69 11.49
N ALA A 96 -1.30 7.95 12.04
CA ALA A 96 -1.77 8.17 13.41
C ALA A 96 -0.70 7.79 14.46
N TYR A 97 0.11 6.76 14.19
CA TYR A 97 1.26 6.42 15.05
C TYR A 97 2.33 7.52 15.00
N CYS A 98 2.64 8.06 13.81
CA CYS A 98 3.58 9.17 13.67
C CYS A 98 3.12 10.43 14.41
N SER A 99 1.85 10.83 14.27
CA SER A 99 1.30 11.99 15.01
C SER A 99 1.37 11.80 16.52
N ARG A 100 1.27 10.55 17.00
CA ARG A 100 1.19 10.24 18.42
C ARG A 100 2.56 10.09 19.10
N PHE A 101 3.52 9.47 18.41
CA PHE A 101 4.84 9.16 18.97
C PHE A 101 5.93 10.17 18.60
N MET A 102 5.74 10.95 17.53
CA MET A 102 6.71 11.96 17.09
C MET A 102 6.17 13.37 17.31
N ASP A 103 5.34 13.86 16.38
CA ASP A 103 4.74 15.18 16.41
C ASP A 103 3.56 15.22 15.42
N PRO A 104 2.50 16.01 15.67
CA PRO A 104 1.42 16.22 14.71
C PRO A 104 1.87 16.67 13.32
N ALA A 105 2.94 17.48 13.20
CA ALA A 105 3.49 17.91 11.92
C ALA A 105 4.09 16.74 11.12
N TRP A 106 4.75 15.80 11.79
CA TRP A 106 5.27 14.58 11.17
C TRP A 106 4.14 13.69 10.64
N GLY A 107 3.05 13.57 11.40
CA GLY A 107 1.87 12.85 10.94
C GLY A 107 1.21 13.48 9.72
N PHE A 108 1.12 14.81 9.68
CA PHE A 108 0.64 15.54 8.50
C PHE A 108 1.53 15.32 7.28
N ALA A 109 2.85 15.44 7.44
CA ALA A 109 3.81 15.19 6.36
C ALA A 109 3.73 13.75 5.83
N MET A 110 3.60 12.76 6.71
CA MET A 110 3.41 11.35 6.34
C MET A 110 2.11 11.13 5.56
N GLY A 111 1.02 11.81 5.94
CA GLY A 111 -0.24 11.76 5.20
C GLY A 111 -0.08 12.27 3.76
N TRP A 112 0.59 13.41 3.58
CA TRP A 112 0.89 13.93 2.25
C TRP A 112 1.82 13.04 1.44
N ASN A 113 2.91 12.55 2.05
CA ASN A 113 3.83 11.64 1.37
C ASN A 113 3.13 10.37 0.88
N TYR A 114 2.21 9.83 1.68
CA TYR A 114 1.43 8.67 1.31
C TYR A 114 0.44 8.96 0.16
N TRP A 115 -0.23 10.11 0.20
CA TRP A 115 -1.10 10.54 -0.88
C TRP A 115 -0.35 10.71 -2.20
N PHE A 116 0.81 11.38 -2.17
CA PHE A 116 1.69 11.50 -3.34
C PHE A 116 2.20 10.15 -3.82
N GLY A 117 2.54 9.24 -2.90
CA GLY A 117 2.90 7.87 -3.21
C GLY A 117 1.84 7.20 -4.07
N TRP A 118 0.59 7.17 -3.61
CA TRP A 118 -0.52 6.60 -4.39
C TRP A 118 -0.79 7.34 -5.70
N PHE A 119 -0.66 8.67 -5.70
CA PHE A 119 -0.84 9.47 -6.91
C PHE A 119 0.18 9.14 -7.99
N VAL A 120 1.42 8.83 -7.62
CA VAL A 120 2.50 8.44 -8.56
C VAL A 120 2.42 6.96 -8.92
N THR A 121 2.02 6.10 -7.99
CA THR A 121 1.90 4.65 -8.23
C THR A 121 0.87 4.34 -9.31
N LEU A 122 -0.29 5.01 -9.34
CA LEU A 122 -1.32 4.70 -10.35
C LEU A 122 -0.84 4.90 -11.81
N PRO A 123 -0.26 6.05 -12.21
CA PRO A 123 0.36 6.20 -13.52
C PRO A 123 1.47 5.19 -13.80
N LEU A 124 2.31 4.88 -12.80
CA LEU A 124 3.39 3.90 -12.95
C LEU A 124 2.85 2.53 -13.35
N GLU A 125 1.80 2.05 -12.68
CA GLU A 125 1.13 0.78 -12.98
C GLU A 125 0.51 0.75 -14.38
N LEU A 126 -0.02 1.89 -14.86
CA LEU A 126 -0.60 2.01 -16.20
C LEU A 126 0.47 1.99 -17.30
N VAL A 127 1.58 2.71 -17.10
CA VAL A 127 2.73 2.68 -18.01
C VAL A 127 3.30 1.27 -18.05
N ALA A 128 3.46 0.65 -16.89
CA ALA A 128 3.87 -0.74 -16.75
C ALA A 128 2.99 -1.71 -17.57
N ALA A 129 1.67 -1.59 -17.45
CA ALA A 129 0.74 -2.40 -18.24
C ALA A 129 0.90 -2.18 -19.75
N SER A 130 1.17 -0.94 -20.19
CA SER A 130 1.40 -0.64 -21.61
C SER A 130 2.69 -1.27 -22.15
N ILE A 131 3.76 -1.31 -21.36
CA ILE A 131 5.03 -1.98 -21.72
C ILE A 131 4.82 -3.48 -21.88
N VAL A 132 4.02 -4.08 -20.99
CA VAL A 132 3.69 -5.51 -21.06
C VAL A 132 2.93 -5.81 -22.36
N ILE A 133 1.95 -4.99 -22.76
CA ILE A 133 1.21 -5.19 -24.02
C ILE A 133 2.11 -5.06 -25.25
N GLU A 134 3.10 -4.15 -25.22
CA GLU A 134 4.05 -3.94 -26.32
C GLU A 134 4.84 -5.21 -26.67
N TYR A 135 4.98 -6.15 -25.73
CA TYR A 135 5.55 -7.48 -26.01
C TYR A 135 4.80 -8.25 -27.11
N TRP A 136 3.47 -8.06 -27.23
CA TRP A 136 2.63 -8.72 -28.24
C TRP A 136 2.31 -7.84 -29.47
N ASP A 137 2.62 -6.54 -29.43
CA ASP A 137 2.54 -5.63 -30.58
C ASP A 137 3.93 -5.02 -30.88
N PRO A 138 4.90 -5.82 -31.37
CA PRO A 138 6.27 -5.35 -31.58
C PRO A 138 6.39 -4.31 -32.70
N ASN A 139 5.38 -4.19 -33.57
CA ASN A 139 5.34 -3.19 -34.63
C ASN A 139 4.71 -1.86 -34.16
N ALA A 140 4.29 -1.78 -32.89
CA ALA A 140 3.61 -0.63 -32.31
C ALA A 140 2.49 -0.10 -33.21
N VAL A 141 1.67 -1.00 -33.78
CA VAL A 141 0.53 -0.64 -34.62
C VAL A 141 -0.42 0.27 -33.84
N VAL A 142 -0.52 0.05 -32.53
CA VAL A 142 -1.29 0.89 -31.60
C VAL A 142 -0.34 1.68 -30.70
N PRO A 143 -0.37 3.03 -30.72
CA PRO A 143 0.41 3.85 -29.80
C PRO A 143 0.15 3.53 -28.33
N ARG A 144 1.22 3.51 -27.52
CA ARG A 144 1.16 3.24 -26.06
C ARG A 144 0.11 4.08 -25.32
N GLY A 145 -0.06 5.34 -25.70
CA GLY A 145 -1.05 6.24 -25.10
C GLY A 145 -2.50 5.74 -25.20
N ILE A 146 -2.84 5.00 -26.26
CA ILE A 146 -4.17 4.42 -26.43
C ILE A 146 -4.39 3.31 -25.40
N TRP A 147 -3.40 2.43 -25.18
CA TRP A 147 -3.50 1.39 -24.15
C TRP A 147 -3.64 1.95 -22.75
N ILE A 148 -2.87 3.00 -22.42
CA ILE A 148 -3.00 3.72 -21.14
C ILE A 148 -4.43 4.28 -20.98
N PHE A 149 -4.97 4.92 -22.02
CA PHE A 149 -6.33 5.45 -22.00
C PHE A 149 -7.38 4.35 -21.80
N VAL A 150 -7.25 3.22 -22.50
CA VAL A 150 -8.15 2.06 -22.35
C VAL A 150 -8.13 1.51 -20.92
N PHE A 151 -6.95 1.38 -20.31
CA PHE A 151 -6.85 0.91 -18.92
C PHE A 151 -7.44 1.91 -17.92
N ILE A 152 -7.16 3.21 -18.07
CA ILE A 152 -7.78 4.25 -17.23
C ILE A 152 -9.30 4.21 -17.36
N LEU A 153 -9.82 4.10 -18.57
CA LEU A 153 -11.24 4.03 -18.84
C LEU A 153 -11.86 2.79 -18.18
N ALA A 154 -11.26 1.62 -18.36
CA ALA A 154 -11.73 0.38 -17.74
C ALA A 154 -11.74 0.46 -16.21
N ILE A 155 -10.66 0.95 -15.60
CA ILE A 155 -10.56 1.14 -14.14
C ILE A 155 -11.61 2.15 -13.67
N SER A 156 -11.79 3.26 -14.38
CA SER A 156 -12.78 4.28 -14.04
C SER A 156 -14.20 3.72 -14.09
N VAL A 157 -14.53 2.95 -15.14
CA VAL A 157 -15.84 2.29 -15.29
C VAL A 157 -16.08 1.30 -14.15
N ILE A 158 -15.09 0.47 -13.81
CA ILE A 158 -15.21 -0.50 -12.70
C ILE A 158 -15.40 0.23 -11.36
N ASN A 159 -14.62 1.28 -11.10
CA ASN A 159 -14.73 2.06 -9.87
C ASN A 159 -16.11 2.71 -9.74
N VAL A 160 -16.62 3.34 -10.80
CA VAL A 160 -17.93 4.01 -10.76
C VAL A 160 -19.09 3.00 -10.70
N ALA A 161 -19.03 1.91 -11.48
CA ALA A 161 -20.11 0.91 -11.53
C ALA A 161 -20.22 0.06 -10.26
N ARG A 162 -19.14 -0.07 -9.47
CA ARG A 162 -19.08 -0.89 -8.26
C ARG A 162 -19.24 -0.09 -6.96
N VAL A 163 -19.44 1.22 -7.03
CA VAL A 163 -19.85 2.04 -5.87
C VAL A 163 -21.25 1.61 -5.43
N ARG A 164 -21.30 0.69 -4.47
CA ARG A 164 -22.45 0.30 -3.64
C ARG A 164 -21.94 -0.08 -2.25
#